data_AF-A0A520B4D3-F1
#
_entry.id   AF-A0A520B4D3-F1
#
_cell.length_a   1.000
_cell.length_b   1.000
_cell.length_c   1.000
_cell.angle_alpha   90.00
_cell.angle_beta   90.00
_cell.angle_gamma   90.00
#
_symmetry.space_group_name_H-M   'P 1'
#
loop_
_entity.id
_entity.type
_entity.pdbx_description
1 polymer ?
#
loop_
_entity_poly.entity_id
_entity_poly.type
_entity_poly.pdbx_seq_one_letter_code
_entity_poly.pdbx_strand_id
1 'polypeptide(L)'
;DVLYAELKQLANDGSDFEDGIVATGSIRLDLVTDKKILKTLVGVKKDDTFELDVNKAFGGDAAAIAKLLNISEEDAADLKSKFAVTVKNVNRLEEADLNQEFFDKIFGADVVKDEAGFTAKITEEIEAMFKQDADRKLQNDIYAQLTEQTKMQLPDAFLRKWLKATNEKLTDEELAQGYDDFAKNLKWTLIENKIIKDNDIKIEYTDVFEAAKQRLDAQFRMYSPTPLPEDQLAQYAANFLQEKENANRIFEEVKALKVFDYIKSVATLNEKEIAYNKFTELK
;
A
#
# COMPACT_ATOMS: atom_id res chain seq x y z
N ASP A 1 4.59 28.76 5.46
CA ASP A 1 4.12 29.41 4.22
C ASP A 1 4.56 28.63 2.99
N VAL A 2 3.75 28.69 1.95
CA VAL A 2 4.04 28.18 0.61
C VAL A 2 3.97 29.37 -0.34
N LEU A 3 5.08 29.66 -1.01
CA LEU A 3 5.15 30.74 -1.99
C LEU A 3 4.83 30.16 -3.37
N TYR A 4 3.72 30.58 -3.96
CA TYR A 4 3.43 30.29 -5.35
C TYR A 4 4.13 31.34 -6.21
N ALA A 5 5.10 30.92 -7.01
CA ALA A 5 6.01 31.84 -7.69
C ALA A 5 6.36 31.38 -9.10
N GLU A 6 6.67 32.34 -9.95
CA GLU A 6 7.29 32.13 -11.25
C GLU A 6 8.81 32.19 -11.08
N LEU A 7 9.54 31.23 -11.66
CA LEU A 7 10.98 31.09 -11.61
C LEU A 7 11.52 31.18 -13.03
N LYS A 8 12.49 32.07 -13.25
CA LYS A 8 13.22 32.20 -14.52
C LYS A 8 14.70 31.94 -14.29
N GLN A 9 15.27 31.04 -15.07
CA GLN A 9 16.69 30.71 -14.95
C GLN A 9 17.56 31.92 -15.29
N LEU A 10 18.58 32.15 -14.47
CA LEU A 10 19.56 33.21 -14.67
C LEU A 10 20.85 32.65 -15.27
N ALA A 11 21.47 33.46 -16.13
CA ALA A 11 22.83 33.25 -16.62
C ALA A 11 23.87 33.56 -15.51
N ASN A 12 25.13 33.19 -15.76
CA ASN A 12 26.23 33.37 -14.80
C ASN A 12 26.50 34.84 -14.43
N ASP A 13 26.11 35.78 -15.29
CA ASP A 13 26.24 37.23 -15.07
C ASP A 13 25.02 37.84 -14.35
N GLY A 14 24.00 37.05 -14.01
CA GLY A 14 22.78 37.49 -13.35
C GLY A 14 21.69 38.02 -14.29
N SER A 15 21.89 37.97 -15.61
CA SER A 15 20.86 38.29 -16.61
C SER A 15 19.92 37.11 -16.87
N ASP A 16 18.75 37.39 -17.46
CA ASP A 16 17.82 36.35 -17.89
C ASP A 16 18.49 35.43 -18.93
N PHE A 17 18.38 34.12 -18.74
CA PHE A 17 18.89 33.18 -19.74
C PHE A 17 17.84 33.02 -20.86
N GLU A 18 18.09 33.57 -22.05
CA GLU A 18 17.11 33.71 -23.15
C GLU A 18 16.44 32.38 -23.58
N ASP A 19 17.11 31.23 -23.37
CA ASP A 19 16.58 29.87 -23.60
C ASP A 19 16.53 29.02 -22.31
N GLY A 20 16.43 29.68 -21.16
CA GLY A 20 16.45 29.05 -19.85
C GLY A 20 15.12 28.46 -19.38
N ILE A 21 15.18 27.70 -18.29
CA ILE A 21 14.01 27.13 -17.63
C ILE A 21 13.13 28.25 -17.09
N VAL A 22 11.86 28.26 -17.53
CA VAL A 22 10.80 29.09 -16.95
C VAL A 22 9.73 28.18 -16.40
N ALA A 23 9.47 28.28 -15.10
CA ALA A 23 8.52 27.44 -14.40
C ALA A 23 7.65 28.25 -13.46
N THR A 24 6.44 27.77 -13.19
CA THR A 24 5.62 28.30 -12.10
C THR A 24 5.35 27.15 -11.14
N GLY A 25 5.70 27.36 -9.87
CA GLY A 25 5.67 26.29 -8.88
C GLY A 25 5.48 26.80 -7.46
N SER A 26 5.36 25.85 -6.53
CA SER A 26 5.15 26.13 -5.10
C SER A 26 6.43 25.89 -4.32
N ILE A 27 7.03 26.95 -3.80
CA ILE A 27 8.17 26.89 -2.89
C ILE A 27 7.62 26.70 -1.47
N ARG A 28 7.72 25.49 -0.92
CA ARG A 28 7.35 25.26 0.47
C ARG A 28 8.53 25.53 1.39
N LEU A 29 8.36 26.46 2.34
CA LEU A 29 9.45 26.88 3.23
C LEU A 29 9.91 25.75 4.17
N ASP A 30 9.06 24.78 4.48
CA ASP A 30 9.39 23.60 5.30
C ASP A 30 10.38 22.64 4.61
N LEU A 31 10.45 22.68 3.28
CA LEU A 31 11.39 21.88 2.48
C LEU A 31 12.73 22.59 2.24
N VAL A 32 12.86 23.86 2.64
CA VAL A 32 14.10 24.63 2.47
C VAL A 32 15.08 24.29 3.59
N THR A 33 16.20 23.68 3.24
CA THR A 33 17.19 23.16 4.19
C THR A 33 18.26 24.20 4.54
N ASP A 34 18.58 25.14 3.65
CA ASP A 34 19.53 26.21 3.92
C ASP A 34 18.90 27.30 4.78
N LYS A 35 19.40 27.44 6.02
CA LYS A 35 18.89 28.40 7.00
C LYS A 35 19.05 29.87 6.59
N LYS A 36 20.00 30.21 5.70
CA LYS A 36 20.19 31.60 5.25
C LYS A 36 19.16 31.94 4.19
N ILE A 37 18.93 31.04 3.23
CA ILE A 37 17.89 31.16 2.21
C ILE A 37 16.51 31.16 2.88
N LEU A 38 16.25 30.26 3.83
CA LEU A 38 14.97 30.25 4.54
C LEU A 38 14.64 31.61 5.17
N LYS A 39 15.63 32.27 5.79
CA LYS A 39 15.45 33.61 6.37
C LYS A 39 15.10 34.69 5.35
N THR A 40 15.58 34.58 4.10
CA THR A 40 15.24 35.55 3.05
C THR A 40 13.85 35.34 2.48
N LEU A 41 13.26 34.14 2.67
CA LEU A 41 11.91 33.81 2.21
C LEU A 41 10.82 34.17 3.23
N VAL A 42 11.19 34.39 4.50
CA VAL A 42 10.25 34.77 5.56
C VAL A 42 9.81 36.22 5.39
N GLY A 43 8.49 36.45 5.35
CA GLY A 43 7.91 37.80 5.25
C GLY A 43 7.82 38.35 3.83
N VAL A 44 8.22 37.57 2.83
CA VAL A 44 8.04 37.87 1.40
C VAL A 44 6.55 38.00 1.08
N LYS A 45 6.23 38.95 0.21
CA LYS A 45 4.87 39.29 -0.19
C LYS A 45 4.63 38.99 -1.66
N LYS A 46 3.37 39.08 -2.07
CA LYS A 46 2.99 39.07 -3.48
C LYS A 46 3.74 40.19 -4.23
N ASP A 47 4.17 39.86 -5.44
CA ASP A 47 4.92 40.69 -6.38
C ASP A 47 6.38 40.98 -5.99
N ASP A 48 6.87 40.47 -4.84
CA ASP A 48 8.29 40.52 -4.50
C ASP A 48 9.12 39.68 -5.45
N THR A 49 10.32 40.19 -5.76
CA THR A 49 11.31 39.51 -6.61
C THR A 49 12.64 39.30 -5.88
N PHE A 50 13.23 38.12 -6.06
CA PHE A 50 14.54 37.79 -5.46
C PHE A 50 15.25 36.68 -6.23
N GLU A 51 16.56 36.55 -6.04
CA GLU A 51 17.33 35.40 -6.55
C GLU A 51 17.23 34.21 -5.60
N LEU A 52 17.02 33.02 -6.17
CA LEU A 52 17.03 31.75 -5.45
C LEU A 52 17.99 30.76 -6.09
N ASP A 53 18.91 30.24 -5.29
CA ASP A 53 19.70 29.05 -5.64
C ASP A 53 18.90 27.81 -5.22
N VAL A 54 18.26 27.16 -6.18
CA VAL A 54 17.37 26.02 -5.94
C VAL A 54 18.12 24.80 -5.38
N ASN A 55 19.36 24.58 -5.81
CA ASN A 55 20.17 23.48 -5.29
C ASN A 55 20.49 23.69 -3.83
N LYS A 56 20.94 24.89 -3.48
CA LYS A 56 21.25 25.23 -2.11
C LYS A 56 19.99 25.27 -1.24
N ALA A 57 18.88 25.78 -1.75
CA ALA A 57 17.62 25.87 -1.03
C ALA A 57 17.10 24.48 -0.63
N PHE A 58 17.11 23.51 -1.54
CA PHE A 58 16.57 22.16 -1.32
C PHE A 58 17.64 21.11 -0.99
N GLY A 59 18.88 21.54 -0.69
CA GLY A 59 19.97 20.62 -0.32
C GLY A 59 20.36 19.62 -1.40
N GLY A 60 20.13 19.94 -2.67
CA GLY A 60 20.36 19.04 -3.82
C GLY A 60 19.31 17.95 -3.99
N ASP A 61 18.14 18.06 -3.36
CA ASP A 61 17.01 17.14 -3.59
C ASP A 61 16.47 17.31 -5.01
N ALA A 62 16.92 16.45 -5.92
CA ALA A 62 16.53 16.47 -7.33
C ALA A 62 15.02 16.28 -7.53
N ALA A 63 14.34 15.49 -6.70
CA ALA A 63 12.90 15.27 -6.81
C ALA A 63 12.10 16.52 -6.42
N ALA A 64 12.53 17.23 -5.37
CA ALA A 64 11.92 18.50 -4.98
C ALA A 64 12.13 19.58 -6.04
N ILE A 65 13.35 19.68 -6.60
CA ILE A 65 13.70 20.65 -7.64
C ILE A 65 12.96 20.35 -8.95
N ALA A 66 12.91 19.08 -9.37
CA ALA A 66 12.19 18.64 -10.55
C ALA A 66 10.71 19.00 -10.49
N LYS A 67 10.06 18.75 -9.35
CA LYS A 67 8.66 19.15 -9.12
C LYS A 67 8.45 20.66 -9.12
N LEU A 68 9.38 21.43 -8.54
CA LEU A 68 9.28 22.89 -8.51
C LEU A 68 9.40 23.50 -9.91
N LEU A 69 10.35 23.00 -10.70
CA LEU A 69 10.69 23.55 -12.02
C LEU A 69 9.96 22.86 -13.17
N ASN A 70 9.18 21.81 -12.90
CA ASN A 70 8.49 21.00 -13.89
C ASN A 70 9.46 20.44 -14.97
N ILE A 71 10.57 19.86 -14.52
CA ILE A 71 11.60 19.21 -15.33
C ILE A 71 11.81 17.76 -14.88
N SER A 72 12.64 16.99 -15.59
CA SER A 72 12.99 15.63 -15.16
C SER A 72 13.91 15.64 -13.92
N GLU A 73 13.91 14.57 -13.13
CA GLU A 73 14.85 14.42 -11.99
C GLU A 73 16.31 14.36 -12.46
N GLU A 74 16.56 13.82 -13.65
CA GLU A 74 17.89 13.79 -14.27
C GLU A 74 18.39 15.22 -14.56
N ASP A 75 17.58 16.04 -15.23
CA ASP A 75 17.92 17.44 -15.52
C ASP A 75 18.08 18.27 -14.25
N ALA A 76 17.26 17.99 -13.22
CA ALA A 76 17.33 18.66 -11.93
C ALA A 76 18.62 18.33 -11.16
N ALA A 77 19.15 17.11 -11.28
CA ALA A 77 20.37 16.69 -10.59
C ALA A 77 21.63 17.40 -11.12
N ASP A 78 21.67 17.72 -12.41
CA ASP A 78 22.80 18.39 -13.06
C ASP A 78 22.67 19.92 -13.09
N LEU A 79 21.49 20.46 -12.76
CA LEU A 79 21.21 21.88 -12.77
C LEU A 79 22.11 22.63 -11.76
N LYS A 80 22.81 23.67 -12.19
CA LYS A 80 23.64 24.55 -11.33
C LYS A 80 23.41 26.02 -11.65
N SER A 81 22.16 26.44 -11.61
CA SER A 81 21.76 27.82 -11.90
C SER A 81 20.96 28.44 -10.77
N LYS A 82 21.04 29.76 -10.68
CA LYS A 82 20.12 30.56 -9.89
C LYS A 82 18.89 30.89 -10.70
N PHE A 83 17.81 31.23 -10.01
CA PHE A 83 16.55 31.63 -10.61
C PHE A 83 16.13 32.99 -10.06
N ALA A 84 15.65 33.87 -10.95
CA ALA A 84 14.84 35.01 -10.56
C ALA A 84 13.45 34.50 -10.22
N VAL A 85 13.04 34.70 -8.97
CA VAL A 85 11.75 34.31 -8.44
C VAL A 85 10.86 35.53 -8.35
N THR A 86 9.64 35.44 -8.87
CA THR A 86 8.58 36.45 -8.73
C THR A 86 7.39 35.82 -8.03
N VAL A 87 7.08 36.27 -6.82
CA VAL A 87 6.00 35.70 -6.02
C VAL A 87 4.64 36.15 -6.56
N LYS A 88 3.81 35.18 -6.94
CA LYS A 88 2.45 35.43 -7.43
C LYS A 88 1.42 35.37 -6.31
N ASN A 89 1.62 34.50 -5.34
CA ASN A 89 0.75 34.36 -4.18
C ASN A 89 1.49 33.75 -2.97
N VAL A 90 1.03 34.06 -1.76
CA VAL A 90 1.55 33.49 -0.51
C VAL A 90 0.41 32.75 0.17
N ASN A 91 0.51 31.43 0.23
CA ASN A 91 -0.45 30.58 0.93
C ASN A 91 0.10 30.25 2.32
N ARG A 92 -0.65 30.58 3.37
CA ARG A 92 -0.32 30.15 4.72
C ARG A 92 -1.05 28.83 5.00
N LEU A 93 -0.28 27.82 5.37
CA LEU A 93 -0.81 26.56 5.89
C LEU A 93 -0.84 26.71 7.41
N GLU A 94 -2.03 26.69 7.98
CA GLU A 94 -2.23 26.62 9.44
C GLU A 94 -2.91 25.28 9.73
N GLU A 95 -2.61 24.70 10.90
CA GLU A 95 -3.34 23.53 11.39
C GLU A 95 -4.82 23.92 11.51
N ALA A 96 -5.70 23.08 10.99
CA ALA A 96 -7.13 23.31 11.16
C ALA A 96 -7.51 23.07 12.62
N ASP A 97 -8.39 23.92 13.14
CA ASP A 97 -9.01 23.66 14.44
C ASP A 97 -9.81 22.35 14.37
N LEU A 98 -9.71 21.52 15.42
CA LEU A 98 -10.49 20.28 15.56
C LEU A 98 -11.95 20.60 15.89
N ASN A 99 -12.67 21.07 14.88
CA ASN A 99 -14.07 21.49 14.97
C ASN A 99 -14.95 20.72 13.98
N GLN A 100 -16.26 20.96 14.03
CA GLN A 100 -17.23 20.26 13.19
C GLN A 100 -16.96 20.40 11.69
N GLU A 101 -16.53 21.58 11.22
CA GLU A 101 -16.20 21.78 9.80
C GLU A 101 -15.02 20.89 9.37
N PHE A 102 -14.01 20.76 10.23
CA PHE A 102 -12.89 19.87 9.98
C PHE A 102 -13.32 18.39 9.98
N PHE A 103 -14.12 17.98 10.96
CA PHE A 103 -14.61 16.59 11.05
C PHE A 103 -15.48 16.22 9.84
N ASP A 104 -16.40 17.09 9.45
CA ASP A 104 -17.30 16.88 8.30
C ASP A 104 -16.53 16.82 6.97
N LYS A 105 -15.41 17.54 6.84
CA LYS A 105 -14.54 17.46 5.65
C LYS A 105 -13.84 16.11 5.52
N ILE A 106 -13.49 15.47 6.63
CA ILE A 106 -12.74 14.21 6.63
C ILE A 106 -13.70 13.01 6.55
N PHE A 107 -14.75 13.00 7.36
CA PHE A 107 -15.63 11.84 7.52
C PHE A 107 -17.04 12.03 6.94
N GLY A 108 -17.38 13.25 6.49
CA GLY A 108 -18.74 13.60 6.06
C GLY A 108 -19.60 14.10 7.22
N ALA A 109 -20.68 14.81 6.86
CA ALA A 109 -21.61 15.38 7.82
C ALA A 109 -22.24 14.32 8.72
N ASP A 110 -22.45 14.69 9.99
CA ASP A 110 -23.11 13.89 11.04
C ASP A 110 -22.39 12.59 11.46
N VAL A 111 -21.16 12.33 10.99
CA VAL A 111 -20.38 11.12 11.34
C VAL A 111 -19.63 11.29 12.67
N VAL A 112 -18.96 12.43 12.85
CA VAL A 112 -18.16 12.74 14.05
C VAL A 112 -18.63 14.07 14.62
N LYS A 113 -18.81 14.15 15.95
CA LYS A 113 -19.43 15.32 16.60
C LYS A 113 -18.49 16.12 17.51
N ASP A 114 -17.38 15.52 17.88
CA ASP A 114 -16.39 16.11 18.79
C ASP A 114 -15.02 15.45 18.58
N GLU A 115 -14.00 16.00 19.24
CA GLU A 115 -12.62 15.54 19.18
C GLU A 115 -12.45 14.09 19.68
N ALA A 116 -13.25 13.68 20.68
CA ALA A 116 -13.22 12.32 21.19
C ALA A 116 -13.72 11.32 20.14
N GLY A 117 -14.83 11.65 19.47
CA GLY A 117 -15.36 10.90 18.34
C GLY A 117 -14.40 10.88 17.15
N PHE A 118 -13.70 11.99 16.88
CA PHE A 118 -12.69 12.07 15.83
C PHE A 118 -11.54 11.11 16.11
N THR A 119 -11.01 11.14 17.33
CA THR A 119 -9.95 10.23 17.78
C THR A 119 -10.40 8.77 17.72
N ALA A 120 -11.61 8.47 18.19
CA ALA A 120 -12.17 7.13 18.14
C ALA A 120 -12.33 6.64 16.69
N LYS A 121 -12.78 7.49 15.77
CA LYS A 121 -12.97 7.13 14.37
C LYS A 121 -11.64 6.83 13.67
N ILE A 122 -10.64 7.67 13.90
CA ILE A 122 -9.27 7.42 13.41
C ILE A 122 -8.73 6.12 13.98
N THR A 123 -8.92 5.88 15.29
CA THR A 123 -8.46 4.66 15.95
C THR A 123 -9.13 3.43 15.34
N GLU A 124 -10.45 3.45 15.14
CA GLU A 124 -11.21 2.37 14.50
C GLU A 124 -10.68 2.06 13.10
N GLU A 125 -10.45 3.08 12.26
CA GLU A 125 -9.93 2.88 10.91
C GLU A 125 -8.53 2.28 10.92
N ILE A 126 -7.65 2.76 11.80
CA ILE A 126 -6.29 2.24 11.95
C ILE A 126 -6.32 0.79 12.48
N GLU A 127 -7.13 0.50 13.50
CA GLU A 127 -7.29 -0.84 14.05
C GLU A 127 -7.85 -1.82 13.02
N ALA A 128 -8.81 -1.40 12.19
CA ALA A 128 -9.37 -2.23 11.14
C ALA A 128 -8.32 -2.66 10.11
N MET A 129 -7.39 -1.75 9.77
CA MET A 129 -6.26 -2.06 8.90
C MET A 129 -5.32 -3.08 9.56
N PHE A 130 -4.94 -2.86 10.83
CA PHE A 130 -3.99 -3.76 11.51
C PHE A 130 -4.58 -5.10 11.92
N LYS A 131 -5.90 -5.20 12.10
CA LYS A 131 -6.56 -6.47 12.36
C LYS A 131 -6.33 -7.46 11.20
N GLN A 132 -6.42 -6.98 9.96
CA GLN A 132 -6.15 -7.81 8.78
C GLN A 132 -4.69 -8.29 8.75
N ASP A 133 -3.75 -7.40 9.09
CA ASP A 133 -2.34 -7.76 9.15
C ASP A 133 -2.06 -8.79 10.27
N ALA A 134 -2.67 -8.61 11.44
CA ALA A 134 -2.54 -9.53 12.56
C ALA A 134 -3.13 -10.91 12.24
N ASP A 135 -4.29 -10.97 11.59
CA ASP A 135 -4.90 -12.22 11.12
C ASP A 135 -4.00 -12.92 10.10
N ARG A 136 -3.42 -12.18 9.14
CA ARG A 136 -2.46 -12.73 8.17
C ARG A 136 -1.19 -13.26 8.84
N LYS A 137 -0.68 -12.56 9.85
CA LYS A 137 0.47 -13.03 10.63
C LYS A 137 0.14 -14.35 11.34
N LEU A 138 -1.02 -14.41 11.99
CA LEU A 138 -1.49 -15.62 12.66
C LEU A 138 -1.68 -16.79 11.68
N GLN A 139 -2.18 -16.54 10.46
CA GLN A 139 -2.24 -17.54 9.38
C GLN A 139 -0.86 -18.12 9.05
N ASN A 140 0.14 -17.26 8.88
CA ASN A 140 1.51 -17.69 8.60
C ASN A 140 2.11 -18.50 9.76
N ASP A 141 1.86 -18.08 11.01
CA ASP A 141 2.35 -18.78 12.20
C ASP A 141 1.71 -20.16 12.35
N ILE A 142 0.39 -20.27 12.13
CA ILE A 142 -0.31 -21.55 12.12
C ILE A 142 0.22 -22.45 11.00
N TYR A 143 0.39 -21.92 9.78
CA TYR A 143 0.97 -22.65 8.66
C TYR A 143 2.35 -23.20 9.00
N ALA A 144 3.24 -22.34 9.50
CA ALA A 144 4.61 -22.70 9.82
C ALA A 144 4.65 -23.75 10.94
N GLN A 145 3.93 -23.51 12.03
CA GLN A 145 3.89 -24.39 13.19
C GLN A 145 3.34 -25.77 12.84
N LEU A 146 2.19 -25.85 12.16
CA LEU A 146 1.59 -27.13 11.79
C LEU A 146 2.44 -27.89 10.77
N THR A 147 3.04 -27.18 9.81
CA THR A 147 3.93 -27.80 8.82
C THR A 147 5.22 -28.30 9.47
N GLU A 148 5.79 -27.60 10.45
CA GLU A 148 7.01 -28.04 11.16
C GLU A 148 6.73 -29.21 12.12
N GLN A 149 5.66 -29.12 12.92
CA GLN A 149 5.35 -30.11 13.95
C GLN A 149 4.78 -31.42 13.38
N THR A 150 4.10 -31.36 12.23
CA THR A 150 3.56 -32.55 11.60
C THR A 150 4.67 -33.36 10.94
N LYS A 151 5.04 -34.50 11.53
CA LYS A 151 5.99 -35.44 10.90
C LYS A 151 5.31 -36.16 9.74
N MET A 152 5.61 -35.73 8.52
CA MET A 152 5.13 -36.33 7.28
C MET A 152 6.33 -36.60 6.37
N GLN A 153 6.45 -37.82 5.89
CA GLN A 153 7.44 -38.19 4.88
C GLN A 153 6.78 -38.21 3.51
N LEU A 154 7.27 -37.38 2.61
CA LEU A 154 6.82 -37.36 1.22
C LEU A 154 7.69 -38.31 0.38
N PRO A 155 7.13 -38.95 -0.65
CA PRO A 155 7.89 -39.83 -1.53
C PRO A 155 8.68 -38.99 -2.56
N ASP A 156 9.75 -38.32 -2.12
CA ASP A 156 10.36 -37.23 -2.88
C ASP A 156 10.86 -37.65 -4.26
N ALA A 157 11.48 -38.82 -4.36
CA ALA A 157 11.96 -39.37 -5.62
C ALA A 157 10.82 -39.60 -6.63
N PHE A 158 9.64 -39.98 -6.16
CA PHE A 158 8.46 -40.13 -7.02
C PHE A 158 7.92 -38.75 -7.44
N LEU A 159 7.75 -37.83 -6.49
CA LEU A 159 7.21 -36.50 -6.77
C LEU A 159 8.07 -35.71 -7.76
N ARG A 160 9.40 -35.76 -7.63
CA ARG A 160 10.33 -35.14 -8.59
C ARG A 160 10.19 -35.72 -9.99
N LYS A 161 10.05 -37.04 -10.12
CA LYS A 161 9.81 -37.70 -11.41
C LYS A 161 8.44 -37.35 -11.99
N TRP A 162 7.43 -37.32 -11.15
CA TRP A 162 6.06 -36.97 -11.53
C TRP A 162 5.98 -35.54 -12.05
N LEU A 163 6.58 -34.56 -11.37
CA LEU A 163 6.61 -33.16 -11.82
C LEU A 163 7.22 -33.01 -13.22
N LYS A 164 8.36 -33.66 -13.48
CA LYS A 164 8.98 -33.67 -14.83
C LYS A 164 8.08 -34.32 -15.88
N ALA A 165 7.39 -35.41 -15.52
CA ALA A 165 6.50 -36.10 -16.45
C ALA A 165 5.25 -35.28 -16.78
N THR A 166 4.77 -34.46 -15.84
CA THR A 166 3.58 -33.61 -16.04
C THR A 166 3.90 -32.24 -16.67
N ASN A 167 5.16 -31.82 -16.64
CA ASN A 167 5.60 -30.56 -17.23
C ASN A 167 6.93 -30.77 -17.97
N GLU A 168 6.86 -31.11 -19.25
CA GLU A 168 8.03 -31.38 -20.10
C GLU A 168 8.97 -30.18 -20.25
N LYS A 169 8.52 -28.96 -19.92
CA LYS A 169 9.33 -27.73 -19.97
C LYS A 169 10.12 -27.46 -18.69
N LEU A 170 9.83 -28.18 -17.59
CA LEU A 170 10.48 -27.97 -16.31
C LEU A 170 11.92 -28.50 -16.36
N THR A 171 12.89 -27.60 -16.19
CA THR A 171 14.31 -27.96 -16.18
C THR A 171 14.73 -28.58 -14.85
N ASP A 172 15.86 -29.28 -14.86
CA ASP A 172 16.45 -29.89 -13.66
C ASP A 172 16.83 -28.83 -12.61
N GLU A 173 17.29 -27.66 -13.07
CA GLU A 173 17.67 -26.52 -12.22
C GLU A 173 16.44 -25.90 -11.56
N GLU A 174 15.40 -25.61 -12.32
CA GLU A 174 14.12 -25.08 -11.78
C GLU A 174 13.50 -26.06 -10.78
N LEU A 175 13.53 -27.37 -11.09
CA LEU A 175 13.04 -28.39 -10.16
C LEU A 175 13.88 -28.45 -8.89
N ALA A 176 15.21 -28.37 -8.99
CA ALA A 176 16.07 -28.39 -7.81
C ALA A 176 15.79 -27.19 -6.89
N GLN A 177 15.59 -26.01 -7.46
CA GLN A 177 15.31 -24.79 -6.71
C GLN A 177 13.89 -24.74 -6.14
N GLY A 178 12.87 -25.16 -6.90
CA GLY A 178 11.46 -25.04 -6.51
C GLY A 178 10.86 -26.22 -5.76
N TYR A 179 11.54 -27.38 -5.72
CA TYR A 179 10.96 -28.59 -5.16
C TYR A 179 10.64 -28.48 -3.66
N ASP A 180 11.51 -27.84 -2.88
CA ASP A 180 11.32 -27.76 -1.43
C ASP A 180 10.08 -26.94 -1.08
N ASP A 181 9.81 -25.86 -1.83
CA ASP A 181 8.60 -25.07 -1.67
C ASP A 181 7.35 -25.82 -2.16
N PHE A 182 7.45 -26.57 -3.26
CA PHE A 182 6.39 -27.48 -3.68
C PHE A 182 6.07 -28.53 -2.60
N ALA A 183 7.09 -29.15 -2.02
CA ALA A 183 6.93 -30.17 -0.99
C ALA A 183 6.29 -29.60 0.29
N LYS A 184 6.70 -28.40 0.73
CA LYS A 184 6.06 -27.68 1.84
C LYS A 184 4.59 -27.38 1.55
N ASN A 185 4.28 -26.85 0.37
CA ASN A 185 2.90 -26.56 -0.02
C ASN A 185 2.04 -27.82 -0.11
N LEU A 186 2.55 -28.90 -0.69
CA LEU A 186 1.86 -30.18 -0.74
C LEU A 186 1.57 -30.72 0.67
N LYS A 187 2.54 -30.62 1.58
CA LYS A 187 2.38 -31.03 2.98
C LYS A 187 1.27 -30.22 3.65
N TRP A 188 1.23 -28.91 3.46
CA TRP A 188 0.15 -28.06 3.96
C TRP A 188 -1.21 -28.47 3.39
N THR A 189 -1.33 -28.64 2.07
CA THR A 189 -2.56 -29.11 1.43
C THR A 189 -3.05 -30.44 2.00
N LEU A 190 -2.15 -31.37 2.31
CA LEU A 190 -2.49 -32.64 2.94
C LEU A 190 -3.00 -32.47 4.38
N ILE A 191 -2.42 -31.54 5.15
CA ILE A 191 -2.89 -31.18 6.50
C ILE A 191 -4.29 -30.58 6.43
N GLU A 192 -4.52 -29.60 5.54
CA GLU A 192 -5.83 -28.98 5.33
C GLU A 192 -6.89 -30.03 4.98
N ASN A 193 -6.59 -30.88 4.00
CA ASN A 193 -7.50 -31.95 3.57
C ASN A 193 -7.83 -32.91 4.72
N LYS A 194 -6.87 -33.21 5.60
CA LYS A 194 -7.09 -34.07 6.77
C LYS A 194 -8.00 -33.40 7.78
N ILE A 195 -7.78 -32.10 8.08
CA ILE A 195 -8.63 -31.31 8.98
C ILE A 195 -10.06 -31.26 8.46
N ILE A 196 -10.25 -30.96 7.17
CA ILE A 196 -11.56 -30.91 6.53
C ILE A 196 -12.29 -32.24 6.67
N LYS A 197 -11.61 -33.33 6.31
CA LYS A 197 -12.18 -34.68 6.32
C LYS A 197 -12.55 -35.14 7.73
N ASP A 198 -11.66 -34.94 8.69
CA ASP A 198 -11.86 -35.42 10.06
C ASP A 198 -12.95 -34.66 10.81
N ASN A 199 -13.21 -33.41 10.41
CA ASN A 199 -14.16 -32.53 11.09
C ASN A 199 -15.41 -32.22 10.26
N ASP A 200 -15.63 -32.94 9.15
CA ASP A 200 -16.78 -32.77 8.24
C ASP A 200 -16.99 -31.30 7.83
N ILE A 201 -15.89 -30.57 7.56
CA ILE A 201 -15.97 -29.17 7.16
C ILE A 201 -16.53 -29.12 5.74
N LYS A 202 -17.73 -28.53 5.59
CA LYS A 202 -18.38 -28.38 4.29
C LYS A 202 -18.03 -27.05 3.66
N ILE A 203 -17.67 -27.11 2.38
CA ILE A 203 -17.49 -25.94 1.53
C ILE A 203 -18.72 -25.87 0.65
N GLU A 204 -19.59 -24.91 0.95
CA GLU A 204 -20.85 -24.73 0.23
C GLU A 204 -20.64 -23.76 -0.92
N TYR A 205 -21.48 -23.86 -1.96
CA TYR A 205 -21.45 -22.92 -3.08
C TYR A 205 -21.64 -21.47 -2.61
N THR A 206 -22.45 -21.25 -1.57
CA THR A 206 -22.68 -19.93 -0.98
C THR A 206 -21.40 -19.31 -0.45
N ASP A 207 -20.51 -20.10 0.15
CA ASP A 207 -19.23 -19.60 0.67
C ASP A 207 -18.32 -19.14 -0.48
N VAL A 208 -18.24 -19.95 -1.54
CA VAL A 208 -17.48 -19.65 -2.77
C VAL A 208 -18.04 -18.41 -3.47
N PHE A 209 -19.36 -18.30 -3.54
CA PHE A 209 -20.02 -17.17 -4.16
C PHE A 209 -19.77 -15.85 -3.42
N GLU A 210 -19.90 -15.87 -2.09
CA GLU A 210 -19.62 -14.68 -1.27
C GLU A 210 -18.14 -14.28 -1.30
N ALA A 211 -17.21 -15.25 -1.27
CA ALA A 211 -15.79 -14.95 -1.42
C ALA A 211 -15.45 -14.33 -2.79
N ALA A 212 -16.07 -14.83 -3.88
CA ALA A 212 -15.91 -14.25 -5.20
C ALA A 212 -16.45 -12.80 -5.25
N LYS A 213 -17.61 -12.54 -4.64
CA LYS A 213 -18.17 -11.19 -4.54
C LYS A 213 -17.23 -10.25 -3.79
N GLN A 214 -16.76 -10.63 -2.61
CA GLN A 214 -15.84 -9.82 -1.80
C GLN A 214 -14.56 -9.49 -2.55
N ARG A 215 -14.01 -10.45 -3.30
CA ARG A 215 -12.82 -10.25 -4.13
C ARG A 215 -13.07 -9.23 -5.24
N LEU A 216 -14.15 -9.39 -6.00
CA LEU A 216 -14.48 -8.48 -7.09
C LEU A 216 -14.76 -7.07 -6.56
N ASP A 217 -15.50 -6.97 -5.46
CA ASP A 217 -15.78 -5.71 -4.77
C ASP A 217 -14.50 -5.00 -4.33
N ALA A 218 -13.55 -5.72 -3.72
CA ALA A 218 -12.23 -5.17 -3.39
C ALA A 218 -11.46 -4.69 -4.64
N GLN A 219 -11.53 -5.44 -5.75
CA GLN A 219 -10.90 -5.05 -7.02
C GLN A 219 -11.54 -3.78 -7.61
N PHE A 220 -12.86 -3.67 -7.57
CA PHE A 220 -13.59 -2.49 -8.07
C PHE A 220 -13.31 -1.25 -7.23
N ARG A 221 -13.28 -1.38 -5.90
CA ARG A 221 -12.95 -0.27 -5.00
C ARG A 221 -11.55 0.32 -5.23
N MET A 222 -10.64 -0.45 -5.83
CA MET A 222 -9.31 0.04 -6.21
C MET A 222 -9.35 1.07 -7.36
N TYR A 223 -10.43 1.08 -8.16
CA TYR A 223 -10.58 1.96 -9.33
C TYR A 223 -11.76 2.93 -9.21
N SER A 224 -12.73 2.66 -8.34
CA SER A 224 -13.91 3.49 -8.12
C SER A 224 -14.21 3.64 -6.63
N PRO A 225 -14.35 4.86 -6.11
CA PRO A 225 -14.76 5.07 -4.72
C PRO A 225 -16.23 4.68 -4.48
N THR A 226 -17.05 4.63 -5.54
CA THR A 226 -18.45 4.23 -5.43
C THR A 226 -18.58 2.71 -5.52
N PRO A 227 -19.19 2.04 -4.52
CA PRO A 227 -19.43 0.60 -4.56
C PRO A 227 -20.45 0.23 -5.65
N LEU A 228 -20.32 -0.97 -6.20
CA LEU A 228 -21.31 -1.50 -7.13
C LEU A 228 -22.61 -1.89 -6.38
N PRO A 229 -23.78 -1.76 -7.04
CA PRO A 229 -25.01 -2.38 -6.57
C PRO A 229 -24.83 -3.88 -6.32
N GLU A 230 -25.43 -4.39 -5.25
CA GLU A 230 -25.29 -5.77 -4.80
C GLU A 230 -25.73 -6.79 -5.86
N ASP A 231 -26.80 -6.49 -6.60
CA ASP A 231 -27.32 -7.31 -7.69
C ASP A 231 -26.36 -7.37 -8.88
N GLN A 232 -25.71 -6.26 -9.21
CA GLN A 232 -24.69 -6.21 -10.25
C GLN A 232 -23.43 -6.98 -9.84
N LEU A 233 -22.99 -6.80 -8.59
CA LEU A 233 -21.85 -7.53 -8.04
C LEU A 233 -22.10 -9.04 -8.02
N ALA A 234 -23.30 -9.47 -7.63
CA ALA A 234 -23.72 -10.87 -7.65
C ALA A 234 -23.69 -11.45 -9.08
N GLN A 235 -24.16 -10.70 -10.09
CA GLN A 235 -24.09 -11.14 -11.48
C GLN A 235 -22.63 -11.28 -11.96
N TYR A 236 -21.75 -10.35 -11.59
CA TYR A 236 -20.33 -10.45 -11.93
C TYR A 236 -19.65 -11.63 -11.23
N ALA A 237 -19.94 -11.88 -9.96
CA ALA A 237 -19.44 -13.05 -9.26
C ALA A 237 -19.90 -14.36 -9.91
N ALA A 238 -21.18 -14.45 -10.31
CA ALA A 238 -21.71 -15.61 -11.02
C ALA A 238 -20.96 -15.86 -12.35
N ASN A 239 -20.78 -14.82 -13.15
CA ASN A 239 -20.06 -14.91 -14.43
C ASN A 239 -18.57 -15.26 -14.23
N PHE A 240 -17.93 -14.64 -13.23
CA PHE A 240 -16.54 -14.91 -12.87
C PHE A 240 -16.31 -16.37 -12.48
N LEU A 241 -17.24 -16.96 -11.71
CA LEU A 241 -17.21 -18.36 -11.29
C LEU A 241 -17.61 -19.36 -12.39
N GLN A 242 -18.13 -18.92 -13.54
CA GLN A 242 -18.33 -19.84 -14.68
C GLN A 242 -16.99 -20.30 -15.28
N GLU A 243 -15.94 -19.49 -15.15
CA GLU A 243 -14.60 -19.88 -15.54
C GLU A 243 -14.03 -20.86 -14.51
N LYS A 244 -13.74 -22.08 -14.96
CA LYS A 244 -13.30 -23.18 -14.09
C LYS A 244 -12.05 -22.84 -13.28
N GLU A 245 -11.11 -22.10 -13.87
CA GLU A 245 -9.89 -21.68 -13.17
C GLU A 245 -10.20 -20.73 -12.02
N ASN A 246 -11.08 -19.74 -12.24
CA ASN A 246 -11.54 -18.83 -11.20
C ASN A 246 -12.31 -19.57 -10.11
N ALA A 247 -13.25 -20.44 -10.48
CA ALA A 247 -14.00 -21.24 -9.52
C ALA A 247 -13.09 -22.09 -8.64
N ASN A 248 -12.11 -22.78 -9.23
CA ASN A 248 -11.14 -23.57 -8.48
C ASN A 248 -10.31 -22.70 -7.53
N ARG A 249 -9.87 -21.52 -7.98
CA ARG A 249 -9.09 -20.59 -7.16
C ARG A 249 -9.89 -20.12 -5.94
N ILE A 250 -11.12 -19.65 -6.14
CA ILE A 250 -11.97 -19.19 -5.03
C ILE A 250 -12.33 -20.35 -4.11
N PHE A 251 -12.56 -21.54 -4.65
CA PHE A 251 -12.81 -22.74 -3.85
C PHE A 251 -11.64 -23.05 -2.92
N GLU A 252 -10.40 -23.04 -3.42
CA GLU A 252 -9.21 -23.27 -2.57
C GLU A 252 -9.00 -22.13 -1.56
N GLU A 253 -9.32 -20.87 -1.91
CA GLU A 253 -9.29 -19.74 -0.96
C GLU A 253 -10.29 -19.95 0.20
N VAL A 254 -11.54 -20.30 -0.12
CA VAL A 254 -12.58 -20.58 0.90
C VAL A 254 -12.20 -21.78 1.75
N LYS A 255 -11.64 -22.82 1.14
CA LYS A 255 -11.14 -24.00 1.83
C LYS A 255 -10.09 -23.64 2.87
N ALA A 256 -9.08 -22.87 2.48
CA ALA A 256 -8.02 -22.41 3.38
C ALA A 256 -8.58 -21.57 4.53
N LEU A 257 -9.50 -20.64 4.23
CA LEU A 257 -10.17 -19.82 5.25
C LEU A 257 -10.95 -20.66 6.26
N LYS A 258 -11.75 -21.63 5.81
CA LYS A 258 -12.51 -22.50 6.71
C LYS A 258 -11.62 -23.38 7.59
N VAL A 259 -10.51 -23.89 7.04
CA VAL A 259 -9.52 -24.62 7.84
C VAL A 259 -8.92 -23.72 8.90
N PHE A 260 -8.52 -22.50 8.53
CA PHE A 260 -7.97 -21.54 9.46
C PHE A 260 -8.95 -21.14 10.57
N ASP A 261 -10.20 -20.87 10.22
CA ASP A 261 -11.26 -20.55 11.19
C ASP A 261 -11.53 -21.71 12.14
N TYR A 262 -11.56 -22.94 11.62
CA TYR A 262 -11.65 -24.12 12.46
C TYR A 262 -10.45 -24.22 13.43
N ILE A 263 -9.21 -24.06 12.95
CA ILE A 263 -8.02 -24.11 13.81
C ILE A 263 -8.12 -23.05 14.91
N LYS A 264 -8.49 -21.80 14.58
CA LYS A 264 -8.68 -20.74 15.59
C LYS A 264 -9.72 -21.12 16.65
N SER A 265 -10.79 -21.82 16.26
CA SER A 265 -11.85 -22.23 17.18
C SER A 265 -11.42 -23.30 18.20
N VAL A 266 -10.39 -24.08 17.89
CA VAL A 266 -9.91 -25.18 18.75
C VAL A 266 -8.54 -24.91 19.37
N ALA A 267 -7.78 -23.97 18.80
CA ALA A 267 -6.48 -23.57 19.31
C ALA A 267 -6.61 -22.60 20.49
N THR A 268 -5.66 -22.64 21.41
CA THR A 268 -5.53 -21.63 22.46
C THR A 268 -4.78 -20.42 21.90
N LEU A 269 -5.51 -19.32 21.67
CA LEU A 269 -4.94 -18.05 21.24
C LEU A 269 -4.63 -17.18 22.47
N ASN A 270 -3.40 -16.68 22.54
CA ASN A 270 -2.97 -15.76 23.60
C ASN A 270 -2.82 -14.36 23.01
N GLU A 271 -3.83 -13.53 23.21
CA GLU A 271 -3.81 -12.13 22.75
C GLU A 271 -2.75 -11.34 23.52
N LYS A 272 -1.96 -10.54 22.78
CA LYS A 272 -0.93 -9.67 23.34
C LYS A 272 -1.00 -8.31 22.66
N GLU A 273 -1.19 -7.28 23.46
CA GLU A 273 -1.04 -5.91 23.00
C GLU A 273 0.44 -5.59 22.78
N ILE A 274 0.77 -5.13 21.58
CA ILE A 274 2.13 -4.73 21.21
C ILE A 274 2.10 -3.41 20.45
N ALA A 275 3.17 -2.63 20.58
CA ALA A 275 3.34 -1.40 19.82
C ALA A 275 3.54 -1.70 18.31
N TYR A 276 3.13 -0.76 17.46
CA TYR A 276 3.22 -0.90 16.00
C TYR A 276 4.63 -1.26 15.50
N ASN A 277 5.65 -0.57 16.00
CA ASN A 277 7.04 -0.87 15.65
C ASN A 277 7.42 -2.32 15.97
N LYS A 278 6.91 -2.88 17.07
CA LYS A 278 7.11 -4.28 17.42
C LYS A 278 6.34 -5.21 16.51
N PHE A 279 5.14 -4.86 16.10
CA PHE A 279 4.39 -5.63 15.10
C PHE A 279 5.16 -5.72 13.77
N THR A 280 5.75 -4.61 13.29
CA THR A 280 6.54 -4.61 12.05
C THR A 280 7.83 -5.43 12.12
N GLU A 281 8.34 -5.71 13.32
CA GLU A 281 9.52 -6.56 13.54
C GLU A 281 9.18 -8.06 13.57
N LEU A 282 7.89 -8.43 13.70
CA LEU A 282 7.44 -9.81 13.69
C LEU A 282 7.50 -10.36 12.26
N LYS A 283 8.55 -11.14 11.98
CA LYS A 283 8.70 -11.91 10.74
C LYS A 283 7.64 -13.00 10.63
#